data_AF-A0A0F9DGL7-F1
#
_entry.id   AF-A0A0F9DGL7-F1
#
_cell.length_a   1.000
_cell.length_b   1.000
_cell.length_c   1.000
_cell.angle_alpha   90.00
_cell.angle_beta   90.00
_cell.angle_gamma   90.00
#
_symmetry.space_group_name_H-M   'P 1'
#
loop_
_entity.id
_entity.type
_entity.pdbx_description
1 polymer ?
#
loop_
_entity_poly.entity_id
_entity_poly.type
_entity_poly.pdbx_seq_one_letter_code
_entity_poly.pdbx_strand_id
1 'polypeptide(L)'
;AWELIRELRKTKTLVTVNTELRTYTDFLIISDSVTRDARTGRVLDITVRLREFRKATVETVEAPEPESEVDKPTPDLGPKQTRPAPTSVEAKSSSTLADAANALGDLLSGGG
;
A
#
# COMPACT_ATOMS: atom_id res chain seq x y z
N ALA A 1 35.31 23.84 4.10
CA ALA A 1 34.64 23.46 2.84
C ALA A 1 34.59 21.94 2.65
N TRP A 2 35.73 21.25 2.57
CA TRP A 2 35.76 19.78 2.39
C TRP A 2 34.95 18.99 3.43
N GLU A 3 35.06 19.33 4.72
CA GLU A 3 34.33 18.61 5.78
C GLU A 3 32.80 18.67 5.59
N LEU A 4 32.28 19.77 5.05
CA LEU A 4 30.85 19.90 4.74
C LEU A 4 30.42 18.93 3.64
N ILE A 5 31.23 18.78 2.59
CA ILE A 5 30.96 17.81 1.50
C ILE A 5 30.94 16.39 2.06
N ARG A 6 31.87 16.08 2.96
CA ARG A 6 31.95 14.79 3.63
C ARG A 6 30.73 14.52 4.51
N GLU A 7 30.27 15.55 5.23
CA GLU A 7 29.07 15.48 6.06
C GLU A 7 27.82 15.24 5.21
N LEU A 8 27.61 16.04 4.16
CA LEU A 8 26.48 15.89 3.22
C LEU A 8 26.44 14.50 2.58
N ARG A 9 27.60 13.91 2.26
CA ARG A 9 27.67 12.52 1.77
C ARG A 9 27.24 11.51 2.84
N LYS A 10 27.67 11.70 4.09
CA LYS A 10 27.34 10.79 5.20
C LYS A 10 25.84 10.82 5.50
N THR A 11 25.24 12.00 5.53
CA THR A 11 23.82 12.20 5.82
C THR A 11 22.91 11.89 4.64
N LYS A 12 23.47 11.59 3.45
CA LYS A 12 22.72 11.31 2.22
C LYS A 12 21.72 12.42 1.88
N THR A 13 22.11 13.66 2.17
CA THR A 13 21.28 14.84 1.93
C THR A 13 21.26 15.16 0.44
N LEU A 14 20.06 15.46 -0.08
CA LEU A 14 19.90 15.97 -1.44
C LEU A 14 20.45 17.41 -1.51
N VAL A 15 21.26 17.67 -2.51
CA VAL A 15 21.92 18.95 -2.75
C VAL A 15 21.47 19.56 -4.06
N THR A 16 21.44 20.89 -4.08
CA THR A 16 21.24 21.68 -5.30
C THR A 16 22.59 22.17 -5.79
N VAL A 17 22.91 21.89 -7.04
CA VAL A 17 24.14 22.35 -7.70
C VAL A 17 23.81 23.54 -8.57
N ASN A 18 24.28 24.71 -8.15
CA ASN A 18 24.15 25.95 -8.91
C ASN A 18 25.41 26.17 -9.74
N THR A 19 25.24 26.28 -11.04
CA THR A 19 26.29 26.70 -11.99
C THR A 19 25.88 28.01 -12.63
N GLU A 20 26.79 28.68 -13.32
CA GLU A 20 26.48 29.90 -14.06
C GLU A 20 25.45 29.67 -15.18
N LEU A 21 25.36 28.44 -15.71
CA LEU A 21 24.48 28.11 -16.83
C LEU A 21 23.12 27.58 -16.39
N ARG A 22 23.10 26.80 -15.30
CA ARG A 22 21.90 26.06 -14.88
C ARG A 22 21.96 25.66 -13.41
N THR A 23 20.78 25.56 -12.81
CA THR A 23 20.56 24.94 -11.51
C THR A 23 20.09 23.49 -11.67
N TYR A 24 20.73 22.60 -10.93
CA TYR A 24 20.42 21.17 -10.89
C TYR A 24 19.95 20.79 -9.47
N THR A 25 18.70 20.38 -9.32
CA THR A 25 18.11 19.99 -8.04
C THR A 25 18.11 18.48 -7.84
N ASP A 26 17.95 18.04 -6.59
CA ASP A 26 17.81 16.64 -6.21
C ASP A 26 19.02 15.76 -6.59
N PHE A 27 20.23 16.28 -6.43
CA PHE A 27 21.45 15.49 -6.59
C PHE A 27 21.93 14.91 -5.26
N LEU A 28 22.57 13.76 -5.31
CA LEU A 28 23.17 13.12 -4.15
C LEU A 28 24.66 12.90 -4.39
N ILE A 29 25.48 13.18 -3.38
CA ILE A 29 26.92 12.95 -3.43
C ILE A 29 27.19 11.45 -3.22
N ILE A 30 27.66 10.76 -4.25
CA ILE A 30 27.97 9.32 -4.19
C ILE A 30 29.37 9.11 -3.63
N SER A 31 30.34 9.83 -4.18
CA SER A 31 31.73 9.72 -3.77
C SER A 31 32.45 11.05 -3.89
N ASP A 32 33.53 11.15 -3.14
CA ASP A 32 34.42 12.28 -3.14
C ASP A 32 35.87 11.78 -3.04
N SER A 33 36.78 12.48 -3.71
CA SER A 33 38.21 12.21 -3.64
C SER A 33 38.97 13.52 -3.49
N VAL A 34 39.98 13.53 -2.63
CA VAL A 34 40.84 14.68 -2.39
C VAL A 34 42.26 14.33 -2.79
N THR A 35 42.80 15.12 -3.70
CA THR A 35 44.23 15.08 -4.01
C THR A 35 44.94 16.08 -3.11
N ARG A 36 45.94 15.63 -2.34
CA ARG A 36 46.75 16.48 -1.47
C ARG A 36 48.19 16.50 -1.95
N ASP A 37 48.83 17.66 -1.83
CA ASP A 37 50.26 17.81 -2.03
C ASP A 37 51.02 17.00 -0.98
N ALA A 38 51.90 16.11 -1.41
CA ALA A 38 52.70 15.26 -0.53
C ALA A 38 53.71 16.03 0.33
N ARG A 39 54.12 17.24 -0.09
CA ARG A 39 55.09 18.08 0.64
C ARG A 39 54.42 19.02 1.62
N THR A 40 53.30 19.64 1.23
CA THR A 40 52.65 20.70 2.03
C THR A 40 51.39 20.22 2.74
N GLY A 41 50.85 19.05 2.39
CA GLY A 41 49.58 18.51 2.91
C GLY A 41 48.34 19.28 2.45
N ARG A 42 48.53 20.32 1.62
CA ARG A 42 47.46 21.19 1.12
C ARG A 42 46.62 20.44 0.10
N VAL A 43 45.33 20.75 0.08
CA VAL A 43 44.40 20.21 -0.92
C VAL A 43 44.67 20.89 -2.25
N LEU A 44 44.98 20.09 -3.28
CA LEU A 44 45.09 20.57 -4.65
C LEU A 44 43.71 20.55 -5.29
N ASP A 45 43.10 19.35 -5.32
CA ASP A 45 41.89 19.10 -6.07
C ASP A 45 40.88 18.31 -5.26
N ILE A 46 39.63 18.63 -5.51
CA ILE A 46 38.47 17.94 -4.95
C ILE A 46 37.60 17.50 -6.11
N THR A 47 37.44 16.19 -6.26
CA THR A 47 36.51 15.61 -7.24
C THR A 47 35.31 15.06 -6.49
N VAL A 48 34.11 15.50 -6.87
CA VAL A 48 32.84 15.04 -6.30
C VAL A 48 32.01 14.38 -7.39
N ARG A 49 31.55 13.16 -7.14
CA ARG A 49 30.63 12.45 -8.05
C ARG A 49 29.21 12.56 -7.53
N LEU A 50 28.34 13.08 -8.38
CA LEU A 50 26.95 13.34 -8.08
C LEU A 50 26.05 12.41 -8.90
N ARG A 51 24.89 12.05 -8.36
CA ARG A 51 23.84 11.34 -9.10
C ARG A 51 22.50 12.01 -8.86
N GLU A 52 21.76 12.19 -9.94
CA GLU A 52 20.39 12.72 -9.91
C GLU A 52 19.45 11.70 -9.26
N PHE A 53 18.64 12.17 -8.32
CA PHE A 53 17.59 11.39 -7.67
C PHE A 53 16.23 11.87 -8.18
N ARG A 54 15.59 11.06 -9.03
CA ARG A 54 14.27 11.38 -9.57
C ARG A 54 13.18 10.97 -8.57
N LYS A 55 12.38 11.94 -8.16
CA LYS A 55 11.19 11.71 -7.34
C LYS A 55 10.02 11.45 -8.29
N ALA A 56 9.28 10.36 -8.04
CA ALA A 56 7.99 10.11 -8.68
C ALA A 56 6.92 10.18 -7.61
N THR A 57 5.90 11.00 -7.83
CA THR A 57 4.70 11.03 -7.00
C THR A 57 3.68 10.13 -7.67
N VAL A 58 3.21 9.11 -6.95
CA VAL A 58 2.15 8.22 -7.43
C VAL A 58 0.88 8.62 -6.70
N GLU A 59 -0.13 9.01 -7.47
CA GLU A 59 -1.46 9.31 -6.95
C GLU A 59 -2.40 8.17 -7.35
N THR A 60 -3.12 7.63 -6.38
CA THR A 60 -4.21 6.68 -6.64
C THR A 60 -5.46 7.50 -6.89
N VAL A 61 -5.95 7.48 -8.12
CA VAL A 61 -7.21 8.12 -8.50
C VAL A 61 -8.33 7.10 -8.38
N GLU A 62 -9.43 7.46 -7.71
CA GLU A 62 -10.64 6.63 -7.67
C GLU A 62 -11.21 6.47 -9.09
N ALA A 63 -11.57 5.24 -9.44
CA ALA A 63 -12.19 4.96 -10.72
C ALA A 63 -13.54 5.69 -10.82
N PRO A 64 -13.89 6.29 -11.98
CA PRO A 64 -15.17 6.96 -12.14
C PRO A 64 -16.32 5.99 -11.89
N GLU A 65 -17.32 6.42 -11.11
CA GLU A 65 -18.54 5.64 -10.91
C GLU A 65 -19.26 5.47 -12.26
N PRO A 66 -19.74 4.26 -12.59
CA PRO A 66 -20.44 4.03 -13.84
C PRO A 66 -21.77 4.79 -13.87
N GLU A 67 -21.89 5.76 -14.76
CA GLU A 67 -23.16 6.41 -15.10
C GLU A 67 -24.02 5.46 -15.95
N SER A 68 -24.80 4.60 -15.30
CA SER A 68 -26.16 4.25 -15.76
C SER A 68 -26.78 3.22 -14.83
N GLU A 69 -27.98 3.52 -14.32
CA GLU A 69 -28.93 2.49 -13.95
C GLU A 69 -29.20 1.68 -15.22
N VAL A 70 -28.68 0.45 -15.27
CA VAL A 70 -29.10 -0.51 -16.29
C VAL A 70 -30.61 -0.64 -16.13
N ASP A 71 -31.38 -0.19 -17.13
CA ASP A 71 -32.81 -0.47 -17.26
C ASP A 71 -32.98 -1.99 -17.15
N LYS A 72 -33.29 -2.46 -15.95
CA LYS A 72 -33.57 -3.87 -15.71
C LYS A 72 -34.91 -4.12 -16.37
N PRO A 73 -35.00 -4.94 -17.44
CA PRO A 73 -36.29 -5.29 -17.99
C PRO A 73 -37.10 -5.96 -16.87
N THR A 74 -38.25 -5.37 -16.53
CA THR A 74 -39.18 -5.95 -15.57
C THR A 74 -39.51 -7.37 -16.03
N PRO A 75 -39.25 -8.41 -15.24
CA PRO A 75 -39.63 -9.75 -15.63
C PRO A 75 -41.15 -9.79 -15.75
N ASP A 76 -41.64 -10.14 -16.94
CA ASP A 76 -43.06 -10.43 -17.18
C ASP A 76 -43.42 -11.72 -16.42
N LEU A 77 -43.77 -11.55 -15.16
CA LEU A 77 -44.34 -12.58 -14.32
C LEU A 77 -45.75 -12.82 -14.84
N GLY A 78 -45.86 -13.66 -15.87
CA GLY A 78 -47.11 -14.06 -16.50
C GLY A 78 -48.22 -14.40 -15.49
N PRO A 79 -49.48 -14.51 -15.96
CA PRO A 79 -50.66 -14.48 -15.09
C PRO A 79 -50.52 -15.42 -13.89
N LYS A 80 -50.63 -14.85 -12.68
CA LYS A 80 -50.55 -15.57 -11.40
C LYS A 80 -51.47 -16.79 -11.46
N GLN A 81 -50.89 -17.98 -11.59
CA GLN A 81 -51.63 -19.21 -11.34
C GLN A 81 -52.00 -19.24 -9.86
N THR A 82 -53.26 -18.95 -9.55
CA THR A 82 -53.86 -19.28 -8.27
C THR A 82 -53.96 -20.80 -8.16
N ARG A 83 -52.87 -21.42 -7.71
CA ARG A 83 -52.92 -22.80 -7.24
C ARG A 83 -53.68 -22.76 -5.90
N PRO A 84 -54.79 -23.50 -5.73
CA PRO A 84 -55.47 -23.55 -4.44
C PRO A 84 -54.48 -24.06 -3.38
N ALA A 85 -54.51 -23.44 -2.21
CA ALA A 85 -53.61 -23.75 -1.11
C ALA A 85 -53.70 -25.25 -0.77
N PRO A 86 -52.58 -25.96 -0.58
CA PRO A 86 -52.62 -27.33 -0.09
C PRO A 86 -53.23 -27.32 1.32
N THR A 87 -54.19 -28.21 1.54
CA THR A 87 -54.82 -28.45 2.84
C THR A 87 -53.74 -28.77 3.86
N SER A 88 -53.73 -28.00 4.95
CA SER A 88 -52.86 -28.20 6.11
C SER A 88 -52.96 -29.63 6.62
N VAL A 89 -51.93 -30.44 6.39
CA VAL A 89 -51.73 -31.71 7.10
C VAL A 89 -50.70 -31.46 8.20
N GLU A 90 -51.06 -31.89 9.39
CA GLU A 90 -50.44 -31.58 10.68
C GLU A 90 -48.91 -31.78 10.74
N ALA A 91 -48.31 -30.92 11.57
CA ALA A 91 -46.92 -30.88 11.92
C ALA A 91 -46.38 -32.23 12.41
N LYS A 92 -45.30 -32.69 11.79
CA LYS A 92 -44.34 -33.59 12.44
C LYS A 92 -43.06 -32.81 12.71
N SER A 93 -42.95 -32.33 13.94
CA SER A 93 -41.74 -31.81 14.55
C SER A 93 -40.67 -32.91 14.63
N SER A 94 -39.57 -32.76 13.88
CA SER A 94 -38.33 -33.48 14.16
C SER A 94 -37.26 -32.48 14.59
N SER A 95 -37.05 -32.38 15.89
CA SER A 95 -36.02 -31.57 16.54
C SER A 95 -34.66 -32.27 16.46
N THR A 96 -33.72 -31.72 15.70
CA THR A 96 -32.32 -32.18 15.69
C THR A 96 -31.32 -31.02 15.77
N LEU A 97 -31.55 -30.09 16.70
CA LEU A 97 -30.58 -29.04 17.03
C LEU A 97 -30.39 -28.80 18.54
N ALA A 98 -31.07 -29.56 19.42
CA ALA A 98 -30.91 -29.45 20.88
C ALA A 98 -29.85 -30.40 21.47
N ASP A 99 -29.50 -31.50 20.79
CA ASP A 99 -28.53 -32.50 21.31
C ASP A 99 -27.06 -32.17 21.01
N ALA A 100 -26.77 -31.18 20.15
CA ALA A 100 -25.39 -30.78 19.86
C ALA A 100 -24.79 -29.79 20.89
N ALA A 101 -25.63 -29.18 21.73
CA ALA A 101 -25.19 -28.17 22.71
C ALA A 101 -24.76 -28.77 24.06
N ASN A 102 -25.20 -29.99 24.41
CA ASN A 102 -24.84 -30.64 25.68
C ASN A 102 -23.60 -31.55 25.58
N ALA A 103 -23.14 -31.90 24.37
CA ALA A 103 -21.97 -32.76 24.18
C ALA A 103 -20.61 -32.02 24.19
N LEU A 104 -20.61 -30.69 24.19
CA LEU A 104 -19.40 -29.85 24.27
C LEU A 104 -19.18 -29.21 25.65
N GLY A 105 -20.18 -29.24 26.54
CA GLY A 105 -20.08 -28.71 27.91
C GLY A 105 -19.42 -29.66 28.90
N ASP A 106 -19.45 -30.98 28.64
CA ASP A 106 -19.00 -32.01 29.60
C ASP A 106 -17.53 -32.45 29.39
N LEU A 107 -16.84 -31.92 28.38
CA LEU A 107 -15.43 -32.25 28.09
C LEU A 107 -14.42 -31.22 28.64
N LEU A 108 -14.89 -30.15 29.29
CA LEU A 108 -14.06 -29.05 29.79
C LEU A 108 -14.18 -28.77 31.30
N SER A 109 -14.86 -29.63 32.08
CA SER A 109 -15.01 -29.42 33.54
C SER A 109 -14.80 -30.65 34.44
N GLY A 110 -13.78 -31.49 34.19
CA GLY A 110 -13.53 -32.66 35.04
C GLY A 110 -12.13 -33.26 34.96
N GLY A 111 -11.09 -32.43 35.14
CA GLY A 111 -9.76 -32.90 35.53
C GLY A 111 -9.58 -32.71 37.04
N GLY A 112 -9.24 -33.80 37.75
CA GLY A 112 -8.96 -33.80 39.19
C GLY A 112 -9.37 -35.09 39.88
#